data_AF-W4QAY9-F1
#
_entry.id   AF-W4QAY9-F1
#
_cell.length_a   1.000
_cell.length_b   1.000
_cell.length_c   1.000
_cell.angle_alpha   90.00
_cell.angle_beta   90.00
_cell.angle_gamma   90.00
#
_symmetry.space_group_name_H-M   'P 1'
#
loop_
_entity.id
_entity.type
_entity.pdbx_description
1 polymer ?
#
loop_
_entity_poly.entity_id
_entity_poly.type
_entity_poly.pdbx_seq_one_letter_code
_entity_poly.pdbx_strand_id
1 'polypeptide(L)'
;MKRARLIYNPTSGREQIRKNLAYILERLEKNGYETSTHATTGEGCATSAAKKAGENGNDLVIAAGGDGTIFEVVNGLANLPKRPKLGIIPAGTTNDFARALEFHVISRRLVMFYVVIILNRLTLVV
;
A
#
# COMPACT_ATOMS: atom_id res chain seq x y z
N MET A 1 18.52 -8.51 -1.80
CA MET A 1 17.43 -7.76 -2.48
C MET A 1 16.24 -7.75 -1.54
N LYS A 2 15.54 -6.61 -1.38
CA LYS A 2 14.41 -6.52 -0.43
C LYS A 2 13.13 -7.03 -1.10
N ARG A 3 12.22 -7.63 -0.34
CA ARG A 3 10.96 -8.19 -0.86
C ARG A 3 9.78 -7.29 -0.55
N ALA A 4 8.98 -7.00 -1.56
CA ALA A 4 7.75 -6.23 -1.43
C ALA A 4 6.50 -7.03 -1.85
N ARG A 5 5.38 -6.77 -1.17
CA ARG A 5 4.04 -7.20 -1.61
C ARG A 5 3.21 -5.98 -1.96
N LEU A 6 2.71 -5.90 -3.18
CA LEU A 6 1.69 -4.93 -3.57
C LEU A 6 0.32 -5.60 -3.55
N ILE A 7 -0.54 -5.18 -2.63
CA ILE A 7 -1.93 -5.65 -2.49
C ILE A 7 -2.82 -4.54 -3.03
N TYR A 8 -3.61 -4.85 -4.05
CA TYR A 8 -4.45 -3.84 -4.69
C TYR A 8 -5.85 -4.31 -5.00
N ASN A 9 -6.81 -3.39 -4.93
CA ASN A 9 -8.17 -3.65 -5.38
C ASN A 9 -8.34 -3.24 -6.85
N PRO A 10 -8.55 -4.20 -7.78
CA PRO A 10 -8.65 -3.91 -9.21
C PRO A 10 -9.87 -3.05 -9.56
N THR A 11 -10.94 -3.07 -8.75
CA THR A 11 -12.18 -2.31 -9.01
C THR A 11 -12.19 -0.91 -8.39
N SER A 12 -11.23 -0.61 -7.51
CA SER A 12 -11.12 0.71 -6.87
C SER A 12 -10.62 1.79 -7.84
N GLY A 13 -11.08 3.04 -7.63
CA GLY A 13 -10.46 4.21 -8.24
C GLY A 13 -10.49 4.29 -9.75
N ARG A 14 -11.56 3.80 -10.40
CA ARG A 14 -11.66 3.74 -11.88
C ARG A 14 -10.51 2.96 -12.54
N GLU A 15 -10.09 1.87 -11.90
CA GLU A 15 -9.00 0.99 -12.35
C GLU A 15 -7.63 1.70 -12.47
N GLN A 16 -7.43 2.83 -11.77
CA GLN A 16 -6.17 3.58 -11.84
C GLN A 16 -4.96 2.76 -11.42
N ILE A 17 -5.08 1.90 -10.40
CA ILE A 17 -3.96 1.05 -9.98
C ILE A 17 -3.61 0.04 -11.06
N ARG A 18 -4.61 -0.58 -11.69
CA ARG A 18 -4.40 -1.54 -12.78
C ARG A 18 -3.67 -0.90 -13.96
N LYS A 19 -4.05 0.33 -14.33
CA LYS A 19 -3.42 1.09 -15.42
C LYS A 19 -1.98 1.51 -15.10
N ASN A 20 -1.68 1.81 -13.84
CA ASN A 20 -0.36 2.26 -13.39
C ASN A 20 0.51 1.12 -12.83
N LEU A 21 0.05 -0.13 -12.86
CA LEU A 21 0.73 -1.25 -12.20
C LEU A 21 2.17 -1.44 -12.71
N ALA A 22 2.37 -1.42 -14.02
CA ALA A 22 3.69 -1.53 -14.64
C ALA A 22 4.63 -0.42 -14.16
N TYR A 23 4.13 0.82 -14.11
CA TYR A 23 4.88 1.98 -13.64
C TYR A 23 5.28 1.84 -12.16
N ILE A 24 4.35 1.39 -11.30
CA ILE A 24 4.61 1.16 -9.88
C ILE A 24 5.69 0.09 -9.68
N LEU A 25 5.59 -1.03 -10.41
CA LEU A 25 6.55 -2.12 -10.32
C LEU A 25 7.94 -1.69 -10.77
N GLU A 26 8.05 -0.98 -11.89
CA GLU A 26 9.33 -0.44 -12.38
C GLU A 26 10.01 0.47 -11.35
N ARG A 27 9.23 1.32 -10.67
CA ARG A 27 9.75 2.21 -9.63
C ARG A 27 10.22 1.42 -8.40
N LEU A 28 9.51 0.39 -7.99
CA LEU A 28 9.92 -0.45 -6.86
C LEU A 28 11.20 -1.24 -7.18
N GLU A 29 11.28 -1.79 -8.39
CA GLU A 29 12.46 -2.52 -8.86
C GLU A 29 13.70 -1.61 -8.92
N LYS A 30 13.56 -0.40 -9.48
CA LYS A 30 14.64 0.63 -9.48
C LYS A 30 15.11 1.01 -8.08
N ASN A 31 14.28 0.81 -7.06
CA ASN A 31 14.62 1.05 -5.65
C ASN A 31 15.09 -0.23 -4.92
N GLY A 32 15.36 -1.33 -5.65
CA GLY A 32 15.92 -2.57 -5.11
C GLY A 32 14.90 -3.49 -4.43
N TYR A 33 13.61 -3.34 -4.77
CA TYR A 33 12.53 -4.20 -4.28
C TYR A 33 12.07 -5.21 -5.33
N GLU A 34 12.22 -6.49 -5.00
CA GLU A 34 11.53 -7.57 -5.70
C GLU A 34 10.06 -7.57 -5.28
N THR A 35 9.17 -7.15 -6.18
CA THR A 35 7.77 -6.90 -5.84
C THR A 35 6.87 -7.97 -6.41
N SER A 36 6.10 -8.62 -5.54
CA SER A 36 5.00 -9.51 -5.93
C SER A 36 3.65 -8.81 -5.78
N THR A 37 2.74 -9.04 -6.73
CA THR A 37 1.42 -8.40 -6.73
C THR A 37 0.32 -9.34 -6.30
N HIS A 38 -0.70 -8.81 -5.64
CA HIS A 38 -1.92 -9.54 -5.29
C HIS A 38 -3.15 -8.66 -5.56
N ALA A 39 -3.97 -9.07 -6.52
CA ALA A 39 -5.26 -8.45 -6.78
C ALA A 39 -6.30 -9.02 -5.82
N THR A 40 -6.98 -8.17 -5.07
CA THR A 40 -8.04 -8.60 -4.16
C THR A 40 -9.30 -8.98 -4.94
N THR A 41 -9.98 -10.05 -4.53
CA THR A 41 -11.21 -10.53 -5.17
C THR A 41 -12.48 -10.21 -4.39
N GLY A 42 -12.36 -9.68 -3.17
CA GLY A 42 -13.48 -9.37 -2.29
C GLY A 42 -13.02 -9.01 -0.89
N GLU A 43 -13.98 -8.89 0.02
CA GLU A 43 -13.76 -8.55 1.43
C GLU A 43 -12.90 -9.62 2.15
N GLY A 44 -12.00 -9.18 3.02
CA GLY A 44 -11.07 -10.03 3.78
C GLY A 44 -9.89 -10.60 2.97
N CYS A 45 -9.88 -10.39 1.65
CA CYS A 45 -8.82 -10.84 0.76
C CYS A 45 -7.51 -10.07 1.03
N ALA A 46 -7.59 -8.75 1.22
CA ALA A 46 -6.40 -7.94 1.51
C ALA A 46 -5.82 -8.29 2.89
N THR A 47 -6.67 -8.56 3.89
CA THR A 47 -6.25 -9.01 5.22
C THR A 47 -5.44 -10.30 5.14
N SER A 48 -5.97 -11.29 4.44
CA SER A 48 -5.33 -12.60 4.26
C SER A 48 -4.00 -12.48 3.50
N ALA A 49 -3.97 -11.64 2.46
CA ALA A 49 -2.78 -11.41 1.66
C ALA A 49 -1.68 -10.67 2.45
N ALA A 50 -2.05 -9.69 3.27
CA ALA A 50 -1.13 -8.93 4.10
C ALA A 50 -0.52 -9.80 5.20
N LYS A 51 -1.34 -10.61 5.88
CA LYS A 51 -0.87 -11.58 6.86
C LYS A 51 0.17 -12.52 6.26
N LYS A 52 -0.16 -13.16 5.13
CA LYS A 52 0.78 -14.04 4.40
C LYS A 52 2.05 -13.33 3.98
N ALA A 53 1.97 -12.07 3.56
CA ALA A 53 3.16 -11.31 3.15
C ALA A 53 4.11 -11.06 4.32
N GLY A 54 3.57 -10.75 5.50
CA GLY A 54 4.39 -10.59 6.70
C GLY A 54 4.95 -11.92 7.23
N GLU A 55 4.15 -12.99 7.21
CA GLU A 55 4.62 -14.35 7.56
C GLU A 55 5.74 -14.84 6.62
N ASN A 56 5.67 -14.49 5.34
CA ASN A 56 6.69 -14.80 4.33
C ASN A 56 7.96 -13.95 4.45
N GLY A 57 8.03 -13.06 5.45
CA GLY A 57 9.20 -12.24 5.72
C GLY A 57 9.43 -11.12 4.71
N ASN A 58 8.37 -10.59 4.09
CA ASN A 58 8.52 -9.42 3.22
C ASN A 58 9.00 -8.19 4.02
N ASP A 59 9.79 -7.33 3.39
CA ASP A 59 10.30 -6.10 4.01
C ASP A 59 9.27 -4.97 3.93
N LEU A 60 8.42 -5.01 2.91
CA LEU A 60 7.44 -3.97 2.57
C LEU A 60 6.13 -4.59 2.10
N VAL A 61 5.01 -4.08 2.61
CA VAL A 61 3.66 -4.38 2.12
C VAL A 61 3.03 -3.05 1.73
N ILE A 62 2.48 -2.99 0.51
CA ILE A 62 1.91 -1.78 -0.07
C ILE A 62 0.42 -2.04 -0.27
N ALA A 63 -0.43 -1.22 0.35
CA ALA A 63 -1.87 -1.21 0.17
C ALA A 63 -2.24 -0.20 -0.93
N ALA A 64 -2.82 -0.66 -2.03
CA ALA A 64 -3.21 0.18 -3.16
C ALA A 64 -4.71 0.08 -3.43
N GLY A 65 -5.47 1.04 -2.92
CA GLY A 65 -6.93 1.00 -2.97
C GLY A 65 -7.58 2.14 -2.19
N GLY A 66 -8.87 1.98 -1.90
CA GLY A 66 -9.58 2.86 -0.97
C GLY A 66 -9.37 2.46 0.50
N ASP A 67 -10.09 3.14 1.38
CA ASP A 67 -9.96 3.00 2.84
C ASP A 67 -10.20 1.56 3.32
N GLY A 68 -11.16 0.84 2.72
CA GLY A 68 -11.41 -0.57 3.05
C GLY A 68 -10.21 -1.48 2.76
N THR A 69 -9.52 -1.29 1.63
CA THR A 69 -8.31 -2.05 1.31
C THR A 69 -7.17 -1.72 2.28
N ILE A 70 -7.02 -0.44 2.64
CA ILE A 70 -6.01 -0.01 3.61
C ILE A 70 -6.29 -0.63 4.98
N PHE A 71 -7.54 -0.56 5.44
CA PHE A 71 -7.99 -1.11 6.71
C PHE A 71 -7.73 -2.62 6.81
N GLU A 72 -8.09 -3.37 5.75
CA GLU A 72 -7.83 -4.80 5.67
C GLU A 72 -6.32 -5.12 5.76
N VAL A 73 -5.49 -4.41 4.99
CA VAL A 73 -4.03 -4.61 5.04
C VAL A 73 -3.48 -4.32 6.43
N VAL A 74 -3.87 -3.20 7.05
CA VAL A 74 -3.44 -2.84 8.41
C VAL A 74 -3.80 -3.92 9.41
N ASN A 75 -5.05 -4.40 9.39
CA ASN A 75 -5.50 -5.47 10.29
C ASN A 75 -4.77 -6.79 10.05
N GLY A 76 -4.46 -7.12 8.79
CA GLY A 76 -3.68 -8.30 8.45
C GLY A 76 -2.25 -8.27 9.00
N LEU A 77 -1.68 -7.08 9.19
CA LEU A 77 -0.32 -6.90 9.72
C LEU A 77 -0.28 -6.66 11.22
N ALA A 78 -1.35 -6.12 11.82
CA ALA A 78 -1.38 -5.68 13.22
C ALA A 78 -1.00 -6.80 14.21
N ASN A 79 -1.47 -8.02 13.93
CA ASN A 79 -1.28 -9.18 14.80
C ASN A 79 0.04 -9.94 14.55
N LEU A 80 0.90 -9.45 13.66
CA LEU A 80 2.17 -10.11 13.38
C LEU A 80 3.25 -9.75 14.40
N PRO A 81 4.05 -10.73 14.88
CA PRO A 81 5.14 -10.49 15.81
C PRO A 81 6.28 -9.68 15.17
N LYS A 82 6.54 -9.89 13.87
CA LYS A 82 7.46 -9.08 13.07
C LYS A 82 6.67 -8.45 11.92
N ARG A 83 6.58 -7.12 11.94
CA ARG A 83 5.76 -6.37 10.99
C ARG A 83 6.62 -5.84 9.84
N PRO A 84 6.22 -6.06 8.57
CA PRO A 84 6.82 -5.37 7.44
C PRO A 84 6.52 -3.86 7.51
N LYS A 85 7.27 -3.07 6.78
CA LYS A 85 6.88 -1.66 6.55
C LYS A 85 5.58 -1.63 5.77
N LEU A 86 4.73 -0.65 6.05
CA LEU A 86 3.51 -0.41 5.31
C LEU A 86 3.68 0.79 4.37
N GLY A 87 3.36 0.61 3.09
CA GLY A 87 3.18 1.69 2.12
C GLY A 87 1.71 1.80 1.71
N ILE A 88 1.27 3.00 1.34
CA ILE A 88 -0.12 3.25 0.96
C ILE A 88 -0.15 4.03 -0.36
N ILE A 89 -0.89 3.50 -1.34
CA ILE A 89 -1.20 4.15 -2.60
C ILE A 89 -2.71 4.41 -2.62
N PRO A 90 -3.15 5.64 -2.28
CA PRO A 90 -4.57 5.95 -2.23
C PRO A 90 -5.14 5.95 -3.66
N ALA A 91 -6.11 5.07 -3.89
CA ALA A 91 -6.86 4.96 -5.14
C ALA A 91 -8.38 4.91 -4.89
N GLY A 92 -8.85 5.41 -3.75
CA GLY A 92 -10.27 5.65 -3.52
C GLY A 92 -10.77 6.91 -4.21
N THR A 93 -12.09 7.00 -4.41
CA THR A 93 -12.74 8.21 -4.95
C THR A 93 -12.82 9.32 -3.89
N THR A 94 -13.04 8.94 -2.63
CA THR A 94 -13.19 9.87 -1.49
C THR A 94 -11.87 10.06 -0.73
N ASN A 95 -11.04 9.02 -0.61
CA ASN A 95 -9.73 9.04 0.06
C ASN A 95 -9.76 9.72 1.44
N ASP A 96 -10.79 9.42 2.24
CA ASP A 96 -10.97 10.09 3.53
C ASP A 96 -9.89 9.68 4.53
N PHE A 97 -9.35 8.46 4.44
CA PHE A 97 -8.19 8.05 5.25
C PHE A 97 -6.91 8.81 4.87
N ALA A 98 -6.72 9.14 3.58
CA ALA A 98 -5.59 9.96 3.17
C ALA A 98 -5.77 11.41 3.69
N ARG A 99 -6.98 11.96 3.59
CA ARG A 99 -7.29 13.30 4.09
C ARG A 99 -7.17 13.41 5.62
N ALA A 100 -7.60 12.39 6.35
CA ALA A 100 -7.54 12.33 7.81
C ALA A 100 -6.10 12.25 8.35
N LEU A 101 -5.18 11.68 7.57
CA LEU A 101 -3.74 11.65 7.87
C LEU A 101 -3.00 12.91 7.38
N GLU A 102 -3.71 14.01 7.09
CA GLU A 102 -3.18 15.26 6.51
C GLU A 102 -2.43 15.09 5.18
N PHE A 103 -2.68 14.01 4.42
CA PHE A 103 -2.18 13.94 3.06
C PHE A 103 -2.95 14.94 2.20
N HIS A 104 -2.38 16.14 2.07
CA HIS A 104 -2.83 17.14 1.10
C HIS A 104 -2.90 16.47 -0.27
N VAL A 105 -4.12 16.24 -0.74
CA VAL A 105 -4.43 15.66 -2.05
C VAL A 105 -4.11 16.73 -3.10
N ILE A 106 -2.83 16.95 -3.37
CA ILE A 106 -2.38 17.88 -4.40
C ILE A 106 -2.24 17.12 -5.71
N SER A 107 -3.24 17.34 -6.57
CA SER A 107 -3.19 17.40 -8.04
C SER A 107 -2.58 16.24 -8.84
N ARG A 108 -3.14 16.03 -10.04
CA ARG A 108 -2.90 14.95 -11.04
C ARG A 108 -1.44 14.68 -11.45
N ARG A 109 -0.46 15.41 -10.92
CA ARG A 109 0.97 15.31 -11.24
C ARG A 109 1.79 14.64 -10.13
N LEU A 110 1.18 14.33 -8.97
CA LEU A 110 1.86 13.92 -7.74
C LEU A 110 1.42 12.56 -7.17
N VAL A 111 0.75 11.72 -7.96
CA VAL A 111 0.38 10.33 -7.54
C VAL A 111 1.63 9.44 -7.35
N MET A 112 2.81 9.97 -7.70
CA MET A 112 4.08 9.25 -7.77
C MET A 112 4.89 9.17 -6.47
N PHE A 113 4.52 9.90 -5.41
CA PHE A 113 5.43 10.17 -4.29
C PHE A 113 5.03 9.59 -2.93
N TYR A 114 3.94 8.83 -2.82
CA TYR A 114 3.60 8.15 -1.56
C TYR A 114 4.28 6.77 -1.47
N VAL A 115 5.61 6.79 -1.48
CA VAL A 115 6.48 5.67 -1.09
C VAL A 115 7.13 5.91 0.28
N VAL A 116 6.88 7.06 0.94
CA VAL A 116 7.60 7.41 2.17
C VAL A 116 6.66 7.94 3.25
N ILE A 117 6.16 7.04 4.09
CA ILE A 117 5.96 7.19 5.55
C ILE A 117 6.15 5.74 6.05
N ILE A 118 7.24 5.25 6.64
CA ILE A 118 8.12 5.76 7.69
C ILE A 118 9.50 5.10 7.51
N LEU A 119 10.56 5.89 7.33
CA LEU A 119 11.92 5.65 7.89
C LEU A 119 12.85 6.82 7.52
N ASN A 120 12.68 7.94 8.23
CA ASN A 120 13.76 8.65 8.94
C ASN A 120 13.29 10.03 9.39
N ARG A 121 12.64 10.05 10.57
CA ARG A 121 12.01 11.20 11.26
C ARG A 121 10.62 11.55 10.76
N LEU A 122 9.63 11.11 11.53
CA LEU A 122 8.57 12.01 11.96
C LEU A 122 8.02 11.50 13.29
N THR A 123 8.33 12.30 14.30
CA THR A 123 7.76 12.32 15.63
C THR A 123 6.24 12.30 15.53
N LEU A 124 5.59 11.41 16.27
CA LEU A 124 4.18 11.53 16.58
C LEU A 124 3.99 12.84 17.37
N VAL A 125 3.24 13.77 16.80
CA VAL A 125 2.54 14.85 17.50
C VAL A 125 1.19 14.84 16.78
N VAL A 126 0.07 14.41 17.35
CA VAL A 126 -0.42 14.32 18.73
C VAL A 126 -1.13 12.99 18.93
#